data_AF-L7U679-F1
#
_entry.id   AF-L7U679-F1
#
_cell.length_a   1.000
_cell.length_b   1.000
_cell.length_c   1.000
_cell.angle_alpha   90.00
_cell.angle_beta   90.00
_cell.angle_gamma   90.00
#
_symmetry.space_group_name_H-M   'P 1'
#
loop_
_entity.id
_entity.type
_entity.pdbx_description
1 polymer ?
#
loop_
_entity_poly.entity_id
_entity_poly.type
_entity_poly.pdbx_seq_one_letter_code
_entity_poly.pdbx_strand_id
1 'polypeptide(L)'
;MSDSETPSARLLDIFQANDLSFDSAEAAWAHAEHLFPLLGWVVAHFPDPLAFQTCARWLSLCAARLEDARPAAELFAQARSSVHPRQAHIVAGGLGDLRNQWILQKKPAAAAFADSASDLAETWAAITTGEADGETEAWARAKAATRAMVTAWVIHQGQDSEDPAQRRQAQVALVGFLRDARAESGLKET
;
A
#
# COMPACT_ATOMS: atom_id res chain seq x y z
N MET A 1 -5.72 -20.65 22.01
CA MET A 1 -4.45 -20.10 21.48
C MET A 1 -4.55 -20.24 19.98
N SER A 2 -4.96 -19.18 19.28
CA SER A 2 -4.94 -19.20 17.82
C SER A 2 -3.47 -19.19 17.39
N ASP A 3 -3.05 -20.21 16.64
CA ASP A 3 -1.80 -20.12 15.89
C ASP A 3 -1.84 -18.81 15.11
N SER A 4 -0.93 -17.89 15.41
CA SER A 4 -0.82 -16.65 14.65
C SER A 4 -0.34 -17.03 13.26
N GLU A 5 -1.28 -17.12 12.32
CA GLU A 5 -1.01 -17.34 10.90
C GLU A 5 0.03 -16.30 10.44
N THR A 6 1.16 -16.77 9.92
CA THR A 6 2.22 -15.86 9.47
C THR A 6 1.74 -15.09 8.24
N PRO A 7 2.26 -13.87 7.98
CA PRO A 7 1.92 -13.14 6.75
C PRO A 7 2.12 -13.96 5.48
N SER A 8 3.13 -14.83 5.45
CA SER A 8 3.42 -15.73 4.33
C SER A 8 2.39 -16.84 4.16
N ALA A 9 1.92 -17.46 5.26
CA ALA A 9 0.85 -18.45 5.20
C ALA A 9 -0.43 -17.81 4.62
N ARG A 10 -0.80 -16.63 5.13
CA ARG A 10 -1.98 -15.89 4.65
C ARG A 10 -1.86 -15.43 3.19
N LEU A 11 -0.65 -15.07 2.75
CA LEU A 11 -0.37 -14.75 1.35
C LEU A 11 -0.67 -15.95 0.44
N LEU A 12 -0.16 -17.13 0.80
CA LEU A 12 -0.35 -18.36 0.04
C LEU A 12 -1.81 -18.80 0.05
N ASP A 13 -2.49 -18.71 1.19
CA ASP A 13 -3.91 -19.03 1.32
C ASP A 13 -4.79 -18.12 0.45
N ILE A 14 -4.48 -16.82 0.38
CA ILE A 14 -5.17 -15.88 -0.51
C ILE A 14 -4.98 -16.28 -1.97
N PHE A 15 -3.77 -16.65 -2.40
CA PHE A 15 -3.55 -17.10 -3.77
C PHE A 15 -4.28 -18.42 -4.05
N GLN A 16 -4.20 -19.38 -3.14
CA GLN A 16 -4.86 -20.68 -3.27
C GLN A 16 -6.39 -20.52 -3.37
N ALA A 17 -6.99 -19.63 -2.58
CA ALA A 17 -8.41 -19.31 -2.64
C ALA A 17 -8.85 -18.68 -3.98
N ASN A 18 -7.91 -18.26 -4.82
CA ASN A 18 -8.14 -17.70 -6.17
C ASN A 18 -7.54 -18.59 -7.26
N ASP A 19 -7.40 -19.90 -7.02
CA ASP A 19 -6.90 -20.90 -7.96
C ASP A 19 -5.47 -20.64 -8.48
N LEU A 20 -4.65 -19.96 -7.68
CA LEU A 20 -3.23 -19.72 -7.94
C LEU A 20 -2.39 -20.40 -6.86
N SER A 21 -1.50 -21.30 -7.27
CA SER A 21 -0.63 -22.02 -6.33
C SER A 21 0.83 -21.59 -6.51
N PHE A 22 1.51 -21.34 -5.40
CA PHE A 22 2.93 -21.05 -5.33
C PHE A 22 3.57 -21.95 -4.29
N ASP A 23 4.78 -22.44 -4.58
CA ASP A 23 5.51 -23.34 -3.66
C ASP A 23 6.03 -22.62 -2.41
N SER A 24 6.10 -21.29 -2.43
CA SER A 24 6.56 -20.45 -1.32
C SER A 24 6.13 -18.99 -1.48
N ALA A 25 6.21 -18.22 -0.41
CA ALA A 25 5.98 -16.77 -0.46
C ALA A 25 6.96 -16.05 -1.40
N GLU A 26 8.21 -16.52 -1.48
CA GLU A 26 9.20 -15.98 -2.43
C GLU A 26 8.83 -16.28 -3.89
N ALA A 27 8.31 -17.48 -4.19
CA ALA A 27 7.79 -17.79 -5.52
C ALA A 27 6.60 -16.90 -5.88
N ALA A 28 5.69 -16.66 -4.93
CA ALA A 28 4.60 -15.71 -5.11
C ALA A 28 5.11 -14.29 -5.38
N TRP A 29 6.11 -13.82 -4.61
CA TRP A 29 6.75 -12.52 -4.86
C TRP A 29 7.41 -12.43 -6.22
N ALA A 30 8.08 -13.49 -6.70
CA ALA A 30 8.76 -13.50 -7.99
C ALA A 30 7.77 -13.48 -9.18
N HIS A 31 6.61 -14.11 -9.04
CA HIS A 31 5.76 -14.43 -10.20
C HIS A 31 4.34 -13.86 -10.17
N ALA A 32 3.77 -13.53 -9.01
CA ALA A 32 2.40 -13.04 -8.95
C ALA A 32 2.24 -11.65 -9.56
N GLU A 33 1.13 -11.41 -10.24
CA GLU A 33 0.78 -10.09 -10.82
C GLU A 33 -0.26 -9.33 -9.98
N HIS A 34 -0.62 -9.87 -8.81
CA HIS A 34 -1.68 -9.33 -7.97
C HIS A 34 -1.08 -8.42 -6.90
N LEU A 35 -1.41 -7.13 -6.98
CA LEU A 35 -0.85 -6.12 -6.06
C LEU A 35 -1.33 -6.31 -4.62
N PHE A 36 -2.63 -6.59 -4.43
CA PHE A 36 -3.23 -6.66 -3.08
C PHE A 36 -2.56 -7.71 -2.19
N PRO A 37 -2.42 -8.99 -2.60
CA PRO A 37 -1.81 -9.98 -1.73
C PRO A 37 -0.37 -9.61 -1.35
N LEU A 38 0.42 -9.11 -2.32
CA LEU A 38 1.82 -8.71 -2.08
C LEU A 38 1.91 -7.48 -1.15
N LEU A 39 1.10 -6.45 -1.37
CA LEU A 39 1.06 -5.28 -0.49
C LEU A 39 0.54 -5.66 0.91
N GLY A 40 -0.46 -6.54 0.98
CA GLY A 40 -0.98 -7.08 2.23
C GLY A 40 0.08 -7.80 3.04
N TRP A 41 0.92 -8.60 2.38
CA TRP A 41 2.06 -9.23 3.02
C TRP A 41 3.03 -8.21 3.62
N VAL A 42 3.36 -7.11 2.90
CA VAL A 42 4.21 -6.04 3.44
C VAL A 42 3.56 -5.36 4.64
N VAL A 43 2.31 -4.94 4.54
CA VAL A 43 1.60 -4.19 5.59
C VAL A 43 1.38 -5.05 6.84
N ALA A 44 1.19 -6.37 6.69
CA ALA A 44 1.07 -7.31 7.80
C ALA A 44 2.36 -7.45 8.64
N HIS A 45 3.51 -6.99 8.13
CA HIS A 45 4.76 -6.93 8.91
C HIS A 45 4.89 -5.65 9.75
N PHE A 46 3.95 -4.70 9.67
CA PHE A 46 4.00 -3.53 10.57
C PHE A 46 3.96 -3.99 12.04
N PRO A 47 4.77 -3.38 12.93
CA PRO A 47 5.53 -2.15 12.75
C PRO A 47 7.01 -2.32 12.32
N ASP A 48 7.37 -3.38 11.59
CA ASP A 48 8.74 -3.57 11.06
C ASP A 48 9.20 -2.32 10.27
N PRO A 49 10.33 -1.69 10.66
CA PRO A 49 10.93 -0.57 9.93
C PRO A 49 11.18 -0.84 8.44
N LEU A 50 11.49 -2.07 8.04
CA LEU A 50 11.73 -2.45 6.64
C LEU A 50 10.42 -2.53 5.86
N ALA A 51 9.34 -3.01 6.48
CA ALA A 51 8.01 -2.98 5.90
C ALA A 51 7.55 -1.54 5.64
N PHE A 52 7.70 -0.65 6.62
CA PHE A 52 7.38 0.77 6.44
C PHE A 52 8.21 1.40 5.33
N GLN A 53 9.52 1.14 5.30
CA GLN A 53 10.42 1.65 4.25
C GLN A 53 10.02 1.13 2.87
N THR A 54 9.58 -0.14 2.76
CA THR A 54 9.06 -0.71 1.52
C THR A 54 7.84 0.05 1.03
N CYS A 55 6.86 0.32 1.90
CA CYS A 55 5.68 1.13 1.56
C CYS A 55 6.06 2.57 1.17
N ALA A 56 6.92 3.23 1.93
CA ALA A 56 7.36 4.60 1.64
C ALA A 56 8.09 4.69 0.29
N ARG A 57 8.96 3.72 0.00
CA ARG A 57 9.69 3.64 -1.26
C ARG A 57 8.76 3.34 -2.43
N TRP A 58 7.83 2.40 -2.25
CA TRP A 58 6.81 2.09 -3.26
C TRP A 58 5.97 3.33 -3.60
N LEU A 59 5.47 4.06 -2.60
CA LEU A 59 4.75 5.32 -2.80
C LEU A 59 5.61 6.36 -3.52
N SER A 60 6.90 6.48 -3.17
CA SER A 60 7.84 7.39 -3.86
C SER A 60 8.04 7.04 -5.33
N LEU A 61 8.20 5.75 -5.66
CA LEU A 61 8.33 5.27 -7.04
C LEU A 61 7.06 5.54 -7.85
N CYS A 62 5.88 5.27 -7.27
CA CYS A 62 4.60 5.58 -7.88
C CYS A 62 4.43 7.10 -8.09
N ALA A 63 4.76 7.92 -7.09
CA ALA A 63 4.63 9.37 -7.16
C ALA A 63 5.59 10.03 -8.17
N ALA A 64 6.70 9.38 -8.52
CA ALA A 64 7.58 9.84 -9.60
C ALA A 64 6.93 9.71 -10.99
N ARG A 65 5.85 8.93 -11.12
CA ARG A 65 5.12 8.69 -12.36
C ARG A 65 3.73 9.30 -12.37
N LEU A 66 3.23 9.77 -11.23
CA LEU A 66 1.90 10.36 -11.08
C LEU A 66 2.02 11.86 -10.85
N GLU A 67 1.37 12.64 -11.72
CA GLU A 67 1.31 14.09 -11.56
C GLU A 67 0.71 14.47 -10.19
N ASP A 68 1.29 15.49 -9.55
CA ASP A 68 0.88 16.01 -8.24
C ASP A 68 0.97 15.04 -7.04
N ALA A 69 1.37 13.79 -7.21
CA ALA A 69 1.36 12.79 -6.12
C ALA A 69 2.49 12.92 -5.10
N ARG A 70 3.60 13.59 -5.47
CA ARG A 70 4.81 13.72 -4.64
C ARG A 70 4.55 14.22 -3.21
N PRO A 71 3.75 15.28 -2.95
CA PRO A 71 3.50 15.77 -1.60
C PRO A 71 2.89 14.70 -0.68
N ALA A 72 2.00 13.84 -1.18
CA ALA A 72 1.41 12.76 -0.38
C ALA A 72 2.45 11.68 -0.04
N ALA A 73 3.35 11.33 -0.97
CA ALA A 73 4.43 10.37 -0.69
C ALA A 73 5.43 10.92 0.35
N GLU A 74 5.79 12.20 0.23
CA GLU A 74 6.68 12.89 1.17
C GLU A 74 6.02 13.03 2.56
N LEU A 75 4.71 13.24 2.62
CA LEU A 75 3.96 13.28 3.88
C LEU A 75 3.88 11.90 4.53
N PHE A 76 3.58 10.83 3.78
CA PHE A 76 3.58 9.46 4.29
C PHE A 76 4.91 9.10 4.94
N ALA A 77 6.05 9.41 4.30
CA ALA A 77 7.38 9.11 4.82
C ALA A 77 7.64 9.72 6.22
N GLN A 78 6.94 10.79 6.58
CA GLN A 78 7.05 11.44 7.88
C GLN A 78 6.32 10.67 9.00
N ALA A 79 5.47 9.68 8.70
CA ALA A 79 4.67 8.96 9.71
C ALA A 79 5.52 8.19 10.73
N ARG A 80 6.74 7.79 10.36
CA ARG A 80 7.69 7.11 11.25
C ARG A 80 8.55 8.08 12.08
N SER A 81 8.46 9.39 11.85
CA SER A 81 9.22 10.36 12.62
C SER A 81 8.87 10.31 14.11
N SER A 82 9.87 10.37 14.97
CA SER A 82 9.70 10.41 16.44
C SER A 82 9.46 11.82 16.98
N VAL A 83 9.19 12.81 16.12
CA VAL A 83 8.95 14.21 16.52
C VAL A 83 7.73 14.34 17.44
N HIS A 84 6.70 13.52 17.24
CA HIS A 84 5.49 13.54 18.07
C HIS A 84 4.99 12.11 18.35
N PRO A 85 4.49 11.78 19.57
CA PRO A 85 3.98 10.44 19.89
C PRO A 85 2.83 9.95 18.99
N ARG A 86 2.07 10.90 18.42
CA ARG A 86 0.98 10.65 17.47
C ARG A 86 1.31 11.09 16.04
N GLN A 87 2.59 11.13 15.67
CA GLN A 87 3.03 11.60 14.35
C GLN A 87 2.31 10.85 13.20
N ALA A 88 2.16 9.53 13.32
CA ALA A 88 1.47 8.73 12.32
C ALA A 88 0.00 9.16 12.11
N HIS A 89 -0.73 9.47 13.19
CA HIS A 89 -2.11 9.99 13.13
C HIS A 89 -2.18 11.38 12.48
N ILE A 90 -1.22 12.25 12.79
CA ILE A 90 -1.13 13.58 12.17
C ILE A 90 -0.93 13.43 10.65
N VAL A 91 -0.07 12.51 10.24
CA VAL A 91 0.19 12.22 8.83
C VAL A 91 -1.04 11.63 8.15
N ALA A 92 -1.72 10.66 8.76
CA ALA A 92 -2.96 10.09 8.24
C ALA A 92 -4.03 11.19 8.02
N GLY A 93 -4.26 12.05 9.02
CA GLY A 93 -5.17 13.19 8.89
C GLY A 93 -4.76 14.16 7.77
N GLY A 94 -3.48 14.51 7.69
CA GLY A 94 -2.97 15.39 6.63
C GLY A 94 -3.07 14.80 5.22
N LEU A 95 -2.98 13.47 5.07
CA LEU A 95 -3.22 12.78 3.80
C LEU A 95 -4.71 12.84 3.41
N GLY A 96 -5.61 12.69 4.39
CA GLY A 96 -7.05 12.91 4.19
C GLY A 96 -7.37 14.34 3.74
N ASP A 97 -6.69 15.34 4.31
CA ASP A 97 -6.84 16.74 3.91
C ASP A 97 -6.31 17.00 2.48
N LEU A 98 -5.14 16.45 2.12
CA LEU A 98 -4.60 16.52 0.76
C LEU A 98 -5.56 15.88 -0.26
N ARG A 99 -6.12 14.71 0.05
CA ARG A 99 -7.13 14.07 -0.78
C ARG A 99 -8.31 15.01 -1.01
N ASN A 100 -8.88 15.56 0.06
CA ASN A 100 -10.04 16.46 -0.03
C ASN A 100 -9.71 17.72 -0.85
N GLN A 101 -8.52 18.29 -0.67
CA GLN A 101 -8.05 19.44 -1.45
C GLN A 101 -7.95 19.10 -2.94
N TRP A 102 -7.41 17.95 -3.30
CA TRP A 102 -7.28 17.52 -4.69
C TRP A 102 -8.61 17.19 -5.35
N ILE A 103 -9.59 16.67 -4.60
CA ILE A 103 -10.98 16.54 -5.08
C ILE A 103 -11.52 17.92 -5.48
N LEU A 104 -11.38 18.93 -4.62
CA LEU A 104 -11.83 20.30 -4.91
C LEU A 104 -11.11 20.92 -6.11
N GLN A 105 -9.83 20.59 -6.29
CA GLN A 105 -9.02 21.03 -7.44
C GLN A 105 -9.27 20.22 -8.72
N LYS A 106 -10.17 19.22 -8.69
CA LYS A 106 -10.45 18.31 -9.81
C LYS A 106 -9.20 17.55 -10.27
N LYS A 107 -8.40 17.08 -9.31
CA LYS A 107 -7.22 16.22 -9.51
C LYS A 107 -7.48 14.79 -9.01
N PRO A 108 -8.33 14.01 -9.70
CA PRO A 108 -8.81 12.72 -9.21
C PRO A 108 -7.70 11.67 -9.05
N ALA A 109 -6.70 11.65 -9.93
CA ALA A 109 -5.57 10.74 -9.79
C ALA A 109 -4.75 11.00 -8.52
N ALA A 110 -4.42 12.26 -8.25
CA ALA A 110 -3.71 12.66 -7.04
C ALA A 110 -4.55 12.36 -5.79
N ALA A 111 -5.85 12.66 -5.81
CA ALA A 111 -6.75 12.34 -4.70
C ALA A 111 -6.76 10.84 -4.38
N ALA A 112 -6.89 9.96 -5.39
CA ALA A 112 -6.83 8.53 -5.19
C ALA A 112 -5.45 8.05 -4.69
N PHE A 113 -4.36 8.70 -5.10
CA PHE A 113 -3.03 8.43 -4.56
C PHE A 113 -2.93 8.77 -3.06
N ALA A 114 -3.43 9.95 -2.65
CA ALA A 114 -3.46 10.35 -1.24
C ALA A 114 -4.32 9.40 -0.40
N ASP A 115 -5.45 8.92 -0.94
CA ASP A 115 -6.30 7.93 -0.28
C ASP A 115 -5.54 6.62 -0.02
N SER A 116 -4.80 6.13 -1.03
CA SER A 116 -3.93 4.96 -0.86
C SER A 116 -2.86 5.15 0.21
N ALA A 117 -2.23 6.33 0.26
CA ALA A 117 -1.24 6.63 1.27
C ALA A 117 -1.88 6.76 2.67
N SER A 118 -3.10 7.30 2.76
CA SER A 118 -3.86 7.43 4.01
C SER A 118 -4.16 6.06 4.60
N ASP A 119 -4.65 5.10 3.81
CA ASP A 119 -4.93 3.75 4.28
C ASP A 119 -3.71 3.08 4.93
N LEU A 120 -2.54 3.24 4.31
CA LEU A 120 -1.29 2.71 4.84
C LEU A 120 -0.84 3.45 6.11
N ALA A 121 -1.01 4.77 6.16
CA ALA A 121 -0.66 5.60 7.32
C ALA A 121 -1.58 5.32 8.52
N GLU A 122 -2.87 5.12 8.29
CA GLU A 122 -3.85 4.75 9.31
C GLU A 122 -3.52 3.39 9.94
N THR A 123 -3.15 2.40 9.11
CA THR A 123 -2.70 1.10 9.61
C THR A 123 -1.43 1.22 10.45
N TRP A 124 -0.43 1.96 9.96
CA TRP A 124 0.81 2.21 10.69
C TRP A 124 0.53 2.92 12.02
N ALA A 125 -0.35 3.93 12.02
CA ALA A 125 -0.75 4.66 13.21
C ALA A 125 -1.38 3.73 14.24
N ALA A 126 -2.42 2.98 13.85
CA ALA A 126 -3.15 2.10 14.74
C ALA A 126 -2.26 1.03 15.37
N ILE A 127 -1.36 0.41 14.59
CA ILE A 127 -0.43 -0.59 15.09
C ILE A 127 0.59 0.04 16.06
N THR A 128 1.18 1.19 15.71
CA THR A 128 2.21 1.82 16.55
C THR A 128 1.68 2.47 17.82
N THR A 129 0.37 2.78 17.88
CA THR A 129 -0.28 3.31 19.09
C THR A 129 -1.05 2.25 19.89
N GLY A 130 -1.15 1.01 19.39
CA GLY A 130 -1.94 -0.05 20.03
C GLY A 130 -3.46 0.15 19.92
N GLU A 131 -3.91 0.92 18.94
CA GLU A 131 -5.32 1.21 18.64
C GLU A 131 -5.84 0.38 17.46
N ALA A 132 -5.12 -0.66 17.04
CA ALA A 132 -5.50 -1.54 15.93
C ALA A 132 -6.80 -2.31 16.21
N ASP A 133 -7.69 -2.28 15.23
CA ASP A 133 -9.03 -2.86 15.25
C ASP A 133 -9.43 -3.42 13.87
N GLY A 134 -10.71 -3.78 13.70
CA GLY A 134 -11.20 -4.32 12.43
C GLY A 134 -11.18 -3.30 11.28
N GLU A 135 -11.26 -2.00 11.59
CA GLU A 135 -11.20 -0.94 10.58
C GLU A 135 -9.77 -0.67 10.12
N THR A 136 -8.77 -1.01 10.93
CA THR A 136 -7.34 -0.80 10.68
C THR A 136 -6.57 -2.11 10.43
N GLU A 137 -7.30 -3.19 10.14
CA GLU A 137 -6.73 -4.50 9.84
C GLU A 137 -5.84 -4.43 8.58
N ALA A 138 -4.62 -4.95 8.69
CA ALA A 138 -3.55 -4.79 7.71
C ALA A 138 -3.95 -5.20 6.29
N TRP A 139 -4.62 -6.34 6.13
CA TRP A 139 -5.00 -6.85 4.80
C TRP A 139 -6.17 -6.08 4.21
N ALA A 140 -7.18 -5.72 5.01
CA ALA A 140 -8.29 -4.89 4.60
C ALA A 140 -7.81 -3.52 4.10
N ARG A 141 -6.89 -2.89 4.84
CA ARG A 141 -6.29 -1.61 4.46
C ARG A 141 -5.35 -1.72 3.28
N ALA A 142 -4.54 -2.77 3.17
CA ALA A 142 -3.75 -3.02 1.97
C ALA A 142 -4.62 -3.22 0.72
N LYS A 143 -5.81 -3.83 0.87
CA LYS A 143 -6.79 -3.98 -0.21
C LYS A 143 -7.39 -2.64 -0.63
N ALA A 144 -7.74 -1.78 0.32
CA ALA A 144 -8.21 -0.42 0.07
C ALA A 144 -7.13 0.42 -0.64
N ALA A 145 -5.91 0.43 -0.09
CA ALA A 145 -4.75 1.10 -0.66
C ALA A 145 -4.46 0.63 -2.10
N THR A 146 -4.48 -0.69 -2.34
CA THR A 146 -4.32 -1.27 -3.68
C THR A 146 -5.36 -0.74 -4.65
N ARG A 147 -6.64 -0.71 -4.25
CA ARG A 147 -7.73 -0.24 -5.11
C ARG A 147 -7.55 1.24 -5.44
N ALA A 148 -7.25 2.06 -4.44
CA ALA A 148 -7.02 3.48 -4.59
C ALA A 148 -5.80 3.78 -5.50
N MET A 149 -4.68 3.07 -5.32
CA MET A 149 -3.49 3.23 -6.15
C MET A 149 -3.72 2.81 -7.61
N VAL A 150 -4.43 1.70 -7.84
CA VAL A 150 -4.81 1.28 -9.19
C VAL A 150 -5.68 2.33 -9.85
N THR A 151 -6.67 2.88 -9.13
CA THR A 151 -7.52 3.97 -9.64
C THR A 151 -6.69 5.22 -9.95
N ALA A 152 -5.76 5.62 -9.08
CA ALA A 152 -4.85 6.74 -9.31
C ALA A 152 -4.04 6.55 -10.60
N TRP A 153 -3.49 5.35 -10.79
CA TRP A 153 -2.70 4.99 -11.97
C TRP A 153 -3.52 5.06 -13.26
N VAL A 154 -4.69 4.42 -13.27
CA VAL A 154 -5.54 4.38 -14.47
C VAL A 154 -6.04 5.77 -14.83
N ILE A 155 -6.55 6.54 -13.87
CA ILE A 155 -7.03 7.90 -14.13
C ILE A 155 -5.91 8.80 -14.66
N HIS A 156 -4.68 8.69 -14.11
CA HIS A 156 -3.55 9.48 -14.59
C HIS A 156 -3.21 9.21 -16.06
N GLN A 157 -3.40 7.98 -16.54
CA GLN A 157 -3.18 7.63 -17.95
C GLN A 157 -4.33 8.10 -18.88
N GLY A 158 -5.32 8.83 -18.36
CA GLY A 158 -6.52 9.21 -19.13
C GLY A 158 -7.39 8.01 -19.51
N GLN A 159 -7.28 6.94 -18.74
CA GLN A 159 -7.89 5.64 -18.97
C GLN A 159 -9.17 5.47 -18.13
N ASP A 160 -10.01 4.51 -18.50
CA ASP A 160 -11.25 4.17 -17.80
C ASP A 160 -10.94 3.28 -16.58
N SER A 161 -11.21 3.81 -15.38
CA SER A 161 -10.96 3.10 -14.12
C SER A 161 -11.82 1.86 -13.93
N GLU A 162 -12.89 1.70 -14.71
CA GLU A 162 -13.79 0.54 -14.67
C GLU A 162 -13.40 -0.55 -15.67
N ASP A 163 -12.51 -0.27 -16.64
CA ASP A 163 -12.05 -1.27 -17.61
C ASP A 163 -11.13 -2.31 -16.93
N PRO A 164 -11.53 -3.60 -16.83
CA PRO A 164 -10.72 -4.63 -16.19
C PRO A 164 -9.33 -4.82 -16.81
N ALA A 165 -9.19 -4.62 -18.12
CA ALA A 165 -7.91 -4.76 -18.81
C ALA A 165 -6.93 -3.65 -18.41
N GLN A 166 -7.41 -2.42 -18.32
CA GLN A 166 -6.60 -1.25 -17.92
C GLN A 166 -6.21 -1.35 -16.44
N ARG A 167 -7.15 -1.77 -15.58
CA ARG A 167 -6.86 -2.07 -14.17
C ARG A 167 -5.81 -3.18 -14.00
N ARG A 168 -5.83 -4.21 -14.85
CA ARG A 168 -4.84 -5.29 -14.82
C ARG A 168 -3.44 -4.81 -15.22
N GLN A 169 -3.35 -4.01 -16.28
CA GLN A 169 -2.08 -3.39 -16.70
C GLN A 169 -1.49 -2.50 -15.60
N ALA A 170 -2.34 -1.70 -14.94
CA ALA A 170 -1.93 -0.89 -13.79
C ALA A 170 -1.38 -1.75 -12.65
N GLN A 171 -2.06 -2.86 -12.30
CA GLN A 171 -1.58 -3.76 -11.25
C GLN A 171 -0.18 -4.32 -11.56
N VAL A 172 0.06 -4.79 -12.79
CA VAL A 172 1.38 -5.31 -13.20
C VAL A 172 2.47 -4.26 -13.03
N ALA A 173 2.21 -3.02 -13.47
CA ALA A 173 3.18 -1.92 -13.33
C ALA A 173 3.47 -1.61 -11.84
N LEU A 174 2.42 -1.51 -11.03
CA LEU A 174 2.53 -1.20 -9.61
C LEU A 174 3.19 -2.33 -8.79
N VAL A 175 2.98 -3.59 -9.18
CA VAL A 175 3.71 -4.74 -8.62
C VAL A 175 5.19 -4.66 -8.95
N GLY A 176 5.55 -4.22 -10.16
CA GLY A 176 6.95 -3.93 -10.53
C GLY A 176 7.61 -2.97 -9.55
N PHE A 177 6.97 -1.83 -9.28
CA PHE A 177 7.49 -0.87 -8.28
C PHE A 177 7.52 -1.42 -6.86
N LEU A 178 6.56 -2.26 -6.47
CA LEU A 178 6.54 -2.85 -5.14
C LEU A 178 7.70 -3.83 -4.96
N ARG A 179 8.04 -4.61 -6.00
CA ARG A 179 9.22 -5.48 -6.02
C ARG A 179 10.51 -4.68 -5.94
N ASP A 180 10.64 -3.61 -6.71
CA ASP A 180 11.80 -2.72 -6.67
C ASP A 180 11.98 -2.13 -5.26
N ALA A 181 10.89 -1.66 -4.65
CA ALA A 181 10.88 -1.13 -3.30
C ALA A 181 11.29 -2.17 -2.23
N ARG A 182 10.80 -3.41 -2.36
CA ARG A 182 11.15 -4.52 -1.46
C ARG A 182 12.62 -4.91 -1.59
N ALA A 183 13.13 -4.96 -2.83
CA ALA A 183 14.53 -5.30 -3.09
C ALA A 183 15.49 -4.26 -2.50
N GLU A 184 15.15 -2.97 -2.61
CA GLU A 184 15.96 -1.89 -2.02
C GLU A 184 15.89 -1.85 -0.49
N SER A 185 14.73 -2.13 0.12
CA SER A 185 14.58 -2.14 1.59
C SER A 185 15.22 -3.37 2.24
N GLY A 186 15.34 -4.47 1.51
CA GLY A 186 15.85 -5.74 2.04
C GLY A 186 14.85 -6.48 2.93
N LEU A 187 13.55 -6.17 2.83
CA LEU A 187 12.50 -6.88 3.58
C LEU A 187 12.42 -8.35 3.15
N LYS A 188 12.76 -9.24 4.09
CA LYS A 188 12.73 -10.70 3.95
C LYS A 188 11.73 -11.29 4.95
N GLU A 189 11.33 -12.52 4.69
CA GLU A 189 10.66 -13.35 5.70
C GLU A 189 11.61 -13.53 6.90
N THR A 190 11.11 -13.23 8.11
CA THR A 190 11.82 -13.37 9.39
C THR A 190 11.34 -14.59 10.17
#